data_AF-A0AA42W4N7-F1
#
_entry.id   AF-A0AA42W4N7-F1
#
_cell.length_a   1.000
_cell.length_b   1.000
_cell.length_c   1.000
_cell.angle_alpha   90.00
_cell.angle_beta   90.00
_cell.angle_gamma   90.00
#
_symmetry.space_group_name_H-M   'P 1'
#
loop_
_entity.id
_entity.type
_entity.pdbx_description
1 polymer ?
#
loop_
_entity_poly.entity_id
_entity_poly.type
_entity_poly.pdbx_seq_one_letter_code
_entity_poly.pdbx_strand_id
1 'polypeptide(L)'
;MPDNLYVIGTMNVADRSLALVDLAMRRRFAFVNLVPSFNAAWQQWCATKGLDEASIAHIQTRMQALNAEIAADRALGAQFQIGHSYVTPHEPVHDAQAWFAEVVQSEIGPLLHEYWFDTPERADKAIAQLLTLA
;
A
#
# COMPACT_ATOMS: atom_id res chain seq x y z
N MET A 1 -35.40 -7.50 -7.53
CA MET A 1 -34.15 -8.27 -7.35
C MET A 1 -34.47 -9.46 -6.48
N PRO A 2 -33.96 -10.65 -6.76
CA PRO A 2 -34.08 -11.79 -5.85
C PRO A 2 -33.39 -11.50 -4.51
N ASP A 3 -33.95 -12.00 -3.40
CA ASP A 3 -33.43 -11.75 -2.05
C ASP A 3 -32.05 -12.41 -1.79
N ASN A 4 -31.68 -13.39 -2.62
CA ASN A 4 -30.41 -14.09 -2.55
C ASN A 4 -29.31 -13.49 -3.45
N LEU A 5 -29.56 -12.33 -4.07
CA LEU A 5 -28.58 -11.66 -4.91
C LEU A 5 -27.82 -10.58 -4.13
N TYR A 6 -26.52 -10.80 -3.97
CA TYR A 6 -25.59 -9.85 -3.35
C TYR A 6 -24.71 -9.20 -4.42
N VAL A 7 -24.50 -7.89 -4.29
CA VAL A 7 -23.61 -7.13 -5.18
C VAL A 7 -22.45 -6.59 -4.35
N ILE A 8 -21.24 -7.01 -4.69
CA ILE A 8 -20.00 -6.53 -4.07
C ILE A 8 -19.22 -5.77 -5.14
N GLY A 9 -18.96 -4.49 -4.89
CA GLY A 9 -18.14 -3.64 -5.73
C GLY A 9 -16.84 -3.28 -5.03
N THR A 10 -15.74 -3.29 -5.77
CA THR A 10 -14.46 -2.74 -5.32
C THR A 10 -14.24 -1.39 -5.98
N MET A 11 -13.76 -0.41 -5.22
CA MET A 11 -13.48 0.93 -5.74
C MET A 11 -12.08 1.35 -5.29
N ASN A 12 -11.26 1.82 -6.23
CA ASN A 12 -10.00 2.46 -5.90
C ASN A 12 -10.28 3.88 -5.39
N VAL A 13 -9.95 4.17 -4.13
CA VAL A 13 -10.23 5.47 -3.50
C VAL A 13 -9.19 6.53 -3.88
N ALA A 14 -8.00 6.14 -4.37
CA ALA A 14 -6.99 7.07 -4.86
C ALA A 14 -7.40 7.74 -6.17
N ASP A 15 -8.24 7.08 -6.97
CA ASP A 15 -8.69 7.58 -8.27
C ASP A 15 -9.81 8.62 -8.11
N ARG A 16 -9.44 9.90 -8.20
CA ARG A 16 -10.38 11.03 -8.13
C ARG A 16 -11.20 11.22 -9.41
N SER A 17 -10.86 10.58 -10.53
CA SER A 17 -11.65 10.66 -11.77
C SER A 17 -13.05 10.02 -11.61
N LEU A 18 -13.17 9.08 -10.66
CA LEU A 18 -14.41 8.39 -10.31
C LEU A 18 -15.24 9.12 -9.25
N ALA A 19 -14.82 10.31 -8.79
CA ALA A 19 -15.54 11.08 -7.78
C ALA A 19 -16.95 11.51 -8.24
N LEU A 20 -17.21 11.50 -9.55
CA LEU A 20 -18.51 11.80 -10.18
C LEU A 20 -19.48 10.62 -10.21
N VAL A 21 -19.15 9.44 -9.63
CA VAL A 21 -20.14 8.37 -9.45
C VAL A 21 -21.32 8.92 -8.65
N ASP A 22 -22.44 9.05 -9.36
CA ASP A 22 -23.70 9.69 -8.98
C ASP A 22 -24.04 9.42 -7.51
N LEU A 23 -24.38 10.49 -6.77
CA LEU A 23 -24.86 10.44 -5.39
C LEU A 23 -25.99 9.40 -5.22
N ALA A 24 -26.78 9.14 -6.27
CA ALA A 24 -27.80 8.12 -6.30
C ALA A 24 -27.25 6.69 -6.11
N MET A 25 -26.09 6.37 -6.71
CA MET A 25 -25.43 5.06 -6.53
C MET A 25 -24.89 4.90 -5.11
N ARG A 26 -24.30 5.96 -4.54
CA ARG A 26 -23.78 5.94 -3.17
C ARG A 26 -24.86 5.66 -2.12
N ARG A 27 -26.12 6.00 -2.37
CA ARG A 27 -27.24 5.68 -1.46
C ARG A 27 -27.70 4.22 -1.51
N ARG A 28 -27.25 3.43 -2.48
CA ARG A 28 -27.66 2.04 -2.69
C ARG A 28 -26.65 1.01 -2.16
N PHE A 29 -25.47 1.45 -1.76
CA PHE A 29 -24.42 0.59 -1.23
C PHE A 29 -24.05 0.96 0.21
N ALA A 30 -23.72 -0.05 1.00
CA ALA A 30 -22.94 0.15 2.22
C ALA A 30 -21.45 0.27 1.84
N PHE A 31 -20.77 1.28 2.35
CA PHE A 31 -19.35 1.51 2.07
C PHE A 31 -18.50 1.01 3.24
N VAL A 32 -17.56 0.12 2.94
CA VAL A 32 -16.56 -0.37 3.88
C VAL A 32 -15.20 0.06 3.35
N ASN A 33 -14.47 0.84 4.15
CA ASN A 33 -13.13 1.28 3.77
C ASN A 33 -12.12 0.19 4.10
N LEU A 34 -11.26 -0.15 3.12
CA LEU A 34 -10.15 -1.08 3.31
C LEU A 34 -8.86 -0.27 3.34
N VAL A 35 -8.06 -0.46 4.39
CA VAL A 35 -6.77 0.20 4.57
C VAL A 35 -5.63 -0.82 4.45
N PRO A 36 -4.42 -0.41 4.06
CA PRO A 36 -3.26 -1.30 4.09
C PRO A 36 -3.08 -1.92 5.48
N SER A 37 -2.88 -3.24 5.55
CA SER A 37 -2.79 -3.98 6.80
C SER A 37 -1.60 -4.93 6.79
N PHE A 38 -0.70 -4.74 7.76
CA PHE A 38 0.47 -5.58 8.01
C PHE A 38 0.22 -6.42 9.27
N ASN A 39 -0.89 -7.16 9.27
CA ASN A 39 -1.37 -7.91 10.43
C ASN A 39 -0.73 -9.31 10.54
N ALA A 40 -1.13 -10.09 11.55
CA ALA A 40 -0.61 -11.44 11.78
C ALA A 40 -0.78 -12.39 10.57
N ALA A 41 -1.86 -12.26 9.79
CA ALA A 41 -2.06 -13.10 8.61
C ALA A 41 -1.06 -12.75 7.50
N TRP A 42 -0.77 -11.46 7.30
CA TRP A 42 0.28 -11.01 6.38
C TRP A 42 1.66 -11.49 6.83
N GLN A 43 1.99 -11.34 8.13
CA GLN A 43 3.26 -11.82 8.68
C GLN A 43 3.43 -13.34 8.50
N GLN A 44 2.39 -14.12 8.80
CA GLN A 44 2.39 -15.57 8.60
C GLN A 44 2.59 -15.94 7.13
N TRP A 45 1.90 -15.25 6.21
CA TRP A 45 2.08 -15.47 4.78
C TRP A 45 3.53 -15.21 4.35
N CYS A 46 4.10 -14.06 4.72
CA CYS A 46 5.49 -13.71 4.39
C CYS A 46 6.49 -14.73 4.95
N ALA A 47 6.26 -15.25 6.16
CA ALA A 47 7.09 -16.32 6.72
C ALA A 47 7.04 -17.61 5.86
N THR A 48 5.86 -17.99 5.33
CA THR A 48 5.77 -19.14 4.40
C THR A 48 6.50 -18.92 3.08
N LYS A 49 6.82 -17.67 2.75
CA LYS A 49 7.56 -17.27 1.53
C LYS A 49 9.04 -17.05 1.78
N GLY A 50 9.57 -17.39 2.95
CA GLY A 50 11.01 -17.37 3.22
C GLY A 50 11.53 -16.07 3.84
N LEU A 51 10.65 -15.14 4.22
CA LEU A 51 11.08 -13.97 5.00
C LEU A 51 11.23 -14.36 6.47
N ASP A 52 12.35 -13.99 7.07
CA ASP A 52 12.55 -14.13 8.51
C ASP A 52 11.80 -13.02 9.29
N GLU A 53 11.64 -13.25 10.60
CA GLU A 53 10.90 -12.34 11.49
C GLU A 53 11.47 -10.90 11.51
N ALA A 54 12.80 -10.76 11.46
CA ALA A 54 13.44 -9.44 11.49
C ALA A 54 13.17 -8.69 10.17
N SER A 55 13.25 -9.38 9.03
CA SER A 55 12.90 -8.82 7.73
C SER A 55 11.42 -8.40 7.65
N ILE A 56 10.50 -9.24 8.15
CA ILE A 56 9.07 -8.92 8.20
C ILE A 56 8.81 -7.68 9.06
N ALA A 57 9.39 -7.63 10.26
CA ALA A 57 9.25 -6.49 11.17
C ALA A 57 9.84 -5.21 10.58
N HIS A 58 10.97 -5.31 9.90
CA HIS A 58 11.62 -4.20 9.20
C HIS A 58 10.70 -3.61 8.12
N ILE A 59 10.23 -4.45 7.20
CA ILE A 59 9.35 -4.04 6.09
C ILE A 59 8.06 -3.43 6.63
N GLN A 60 7.42 -4.08 7.60
CA GLN A 60 6.23 -3.55 8.26
C GLN A 60 6.48 -2.14 8.82
N THR A 61 7.57 -1.95 9.55
CA THR A 61 7.91 -0.66 10.17
C THR A 61 8.13 0.42 9.11
N ARG A 62 8.89 0.10 8.05
CA ARG A 62 9.19 1.02 6.95
C ARG A 62 7.92 1.44 6.20
N MET A 63 7.08 0.46 5.85
CA MET A 63 5.82 0.73 5.14
C MET A 63 4.81 1.49 5.99
N GLN A 64 4.72 1.21 7.29
CA GLN A 64 3.84 1.94 8.21
C GLN A 64 4.30 3.40 8.38
N ALA A 65 5.61 3.64 8.48
CA ALA A 65 6.17 4.98 8.55
C ALA A 65 5.88 5.78 7.27
N LEU A 66 6.11 5.18 6.10
CA LEU A 66 5.79 5.80 4.81
C LEU A 66 4.29 6.13 4.69
N ASN A 67 3.42 5.18 5.06
CA ASN A 67 1.97 5.38 5.00
C ASN A 67 1.48 6.43 6.01
N ALA A 68 2.18 6.64 7.12
CA ALA A 68 1.88 7.74 8.04
C ALA A 68 2.26 9.09 7.42
N GLU A 69 3.40 9.18 6.74
CA GLU A 69 3.81 10.39 6.03
C GLU A 69 2.86 10.75 4.88
N ILE A 70 2.47 9.77 4.05
CA ILE A 70 1.51 9.96 2.96
C ILE A 70 0.14 10.38 3.51
N ALA A 71 -0.33 9.76 4.58
CA ALA A 71 -1.63 10.09 5.17
C ALA A 71 -1.68 11.50 5.78
N ALA A 72 -0.55 11.99 6.30
CA ALA A 72 -0.41 13.33 6.86
C ALA A 72 -0.20 14.42 5.78
N ASP A 73 0.09 14.02 4.54
CA ASP A 73 0.29 14.95 3.44
C ASP A 73 -1.03 15.62 3.01
N ARG A 74 -1.00 16.95 2.87
CA ARG A 74 -2.18 17.76 2.54
C ARG A 74 -2.69 17.56 1.11
N ALA A 75 -1.81 17.23 0.17
CA ALA A 75 -2.17 17.01 -1.23
C ALA A 75 -2.69 15.57 -1.45
N LEU A 76 -2.10 14.60 -0.74
CA LEU A 76 -2.43 13.17 -0.84
C LEU A 76 -3.55 12.80 0.13
N GLY A 77 -3.22 12.51 1.39
CA GLY A 77 -4.13 11.99 2.41
C GLY A 77 -4.19 10.46 2.45
N ALA A 78 -4.98 9.92 3.39
CA ALA A 78 -5.01 8.48 3.71
C ALA A 78 -5.38 7.57 2.52
N GLN A 79 -6.14 8.07 1.54
CA GLN A 79 -6.52 7.29 0.36
C GLN A 79 -5.37 6.99 -0.62
N PHE A 80 -4.21 7.62 -0.44
CA PHE A 80 -2.99 7.36 -1.23
C PHE A 80 -2.01 6.43 -0.51
N GLN A 81 -2.36 5.90 0.66
CA GLN A 81 -1.50 4.94 1.35
C GLN A 81 -1.19 3.73 0.45
N ILE A 82 0.07 3.33 0.45
CA ILE A 82 0.57 2.22 -0.35
C ILE A 82 0.12 0.90 0.26
N GLY A 83 -0.51 0.07 -0.57
CA GLY A 83 -1.02 -1.25 -0.21
C GLY A 83 0.09 -2.22 0.18
N HIS A 84 -0.24 -3.15 1.08
CA HIS A 84 0.66 -4.25 1.46
C HIS A 84 0.91 -5.24 0.32
N SER A 85 0.16 -5.16 -0.79
CA SER A 85 0.34 -6.01 -1.97
C SER A 85 1.74 -5.90 -2.57
N TYR A 86 2.33 -4.70 -2.63
CA TYR A 86 3.70 -4.48 -3.12
C TYR A 86 4.72 -5.32 -2.36
N VAL A 87 4.51 -5.49 -1.06
CA VAL A 87 5.40 -6.23 -0.16
C VAL A 87 4.79 -7.54 0.32
N THR A 88 3.89 -8.12 -0.48
CA THR A 88 3.34 -9.46 -0.24
C THR A 88 3.91 -10.41 -1.31
N PRO A 89 4.93 -11.21 -0.98
CA PRO A 89 5.59 -12.06 -1.97
C PRO A 89 4.66 -13.17 -2.47
N HIS A 90 4.63 -13.35 -3.79
CA HIS A 90 3.94 -14.46 -4.45
C HIS A 90 4.85 -15.69 -4.60
N GLU A 91 6.13 -15.46 -4.90
CA GLU A 91 7.17 -16.47 -5.01
C GLU A 91 8.03 -16.53 -3.74
N PRO A 92 8.74 -17.64 -3.48
CA PRO A 92 9.71 -17.71 -2.40
C PRO A 92 10.81 -16.64 -2.55
N VAL A 93 11.12 -15.96 -1.44
CA VAL A 93 12.16 -14.93 -1.34
C VAL A 93 13.36 -15.54 -0.63
N HIS A 94 14.52 -15.49 -1.27
CA HIS A 94 15.77 -16.01 -0.72
C HIS A 94 16.63 -14.93 -0.06
N ASP A 95 16.56 -13.71 -0.57
CA ASP A 95 17.23 -12.54 -0.01
C ASP A 95 16.18 -11.45 0.19
N ALA A 96 15.73 -11.30 1.44
CA ALA A 96 14.67 -10.36 1.79
C ALA A 96 15.09 -8.90 1.57
N GLN A 97 16.37 -8.59 1.78
CA GLN A 97 16.87 -7.23 1.60
C GLN A 97 16.95 -6.87 0.11
N ALA A 98 17.53 -7.75 -0.72
CA ALA A 98 17.61 -7.53 -2.15
C ALA A 98 16.22 -7.45 -2.78
N TRP A 99 15.32 -8.35 -2.38
CA TRP A 99 13.93 -8.35 -2.84
C TRP A 99 13.20 -7.06 -2.45
N PHE A 100 13.28 -6.64 -1.19
CA PHE A 100 12.62 -5.41 -0.76
C PHE A 100 13.21 -4.18 -1.47
N ALA A 101 14.53 -4.15 -1.67
CA ALA A 101 15.17 -3.08 -2.42
C ALA A 101 14.71 -3.03 -3.89
N GLU A 102 14.55 -4.18 -4.54
CA GLU A 102 14.03 -4.29 -5.90
C GLU A 102 12.59 -3.76 -6.00
N VAL A 103 11.69 -4.19 -5.11
CA VAL A 103 10.31 -3.67 -5.02
C VAL A 103 10.30 -2.16 -4.80
N VAL A 104 11.16 -1.66 -3.91
CA VAL A 104 11.26 -0.23 -3.64
C VAL A 104 11.72 0.54 -4.87
N GLN A 105 12.72 0.06 -5.60
CA GLN A 105 13.29 0.78 -6.75
C GLN A 105 12.41 0.69 -8.01
N SER A 106 11.79 -0.45 -8.24
CA SER A 106 11.04 -0.73 -9.48
C SER A 106 9.57 -0.32 -9.42
N GLU A 107 8.97 -0.33 -8.23
CA GLU A 107 7.53 -0.13 -8.07
C GLU A 107 7.19 1.05 -7.15
N ILE A 108 7.65 1.02 -5.90
CA ILE A 108 7.27 2.05 -4.90
C ILE A 108 7.92 3.39 -5.24
N GLY A 109 9.19 3.42 -5.62
CA GLY A 109 9.94 4.64 -5.90
C GLY A 109 9.32 5.46 -7.03
N PRO A 110 9.05 4.88 -8.21
CA PRO A 110 8.33 5.56 -9.29
C PRO A 110 6.98 6.12 -8.84
N LEU A 111 6.21 5.36 -8.05
CA LEU A 111 4.94 5.83 -7.49
C LEU A 111 5.11 7.03 -6.55
N LEU A 112 6.14 7.03 -5.70
CA LEU A 112 6.44 8.16 -4.82
C LEU A 112 6.86 9.41 -5.62
N HIS A 113 7.57 9.23 -6.74
CA HIS A 113 7.87 10.34 -7.65
C HIS A 113 6.61 10.91 -8.32
N GLU A 114 5.61 10.08 -8.61
CA GLU A 114 4.31 10.58 -9.09
C GLU A 114 3.53 11.32 -7.99
N TYR A 115 3.54 10.78 -6.76
CA TYR A 115 2.86 11.40 -5.62
C TYR A 115 3.45 12.76 -5.24
N TRP A 116 4.77 12.86 -5.28
CA TRP A 116 5.51 14.08 -4.96
C TRP A 116 6.22 14.65 -6.19
N PHE A 117 5.52 14.72 -7.33
CA PHE A 117 6.09 15.19 -8.59
C PHE A 117 6.66 16.61 -8.52
N ASP A 118 6.03 17.49 -7.72
CA ASP A 118 6.49 18.86 -7.45
C ASP A 118 7.66 18.92 -6.45
N THR A 119 7.91 17.84 -5.69
CA THR A 119 8.93 17.77 -4.64
C THR A 119 9.73 16.46 -4.72
N PRO A 120 10.54 16.25 -5.77
CA PRO A 120 11.27 14.99 -5.99
C PRO A 120 12.21 14.64 -4.84
N GLU A 121 12.83 15.63 -4.19
CA GLU A 121 13.69 15.41 -3.02
C GLU A 121 12.96 14.72 -1.86
N ARG A 122 11.65 14.94 -1.73
CA ARG A 122 10.83 14.27 -0.72
C ARG A 122 10.62 12.80 -1.06
N ALA A 123 10.37 12.49 -2.33
CA ALA A 123 10.31 11.12 -2.82
C ALA A 123 11.65 10.41 -2.61
N ASP A 124 12.76 11.02 -3.01
CA ASP A 124 14.11 10.46 -2.82
C ASP A 124 14.41 10.17 -1.35
N LYS A 125 14.05 11.09 -0.45
CA LYS A 125 14.21 10.90 0.99
C LYS A 125 13.39 9.73 1.50
N ALA A 126 12.13 9.62 1.09
CA ALA A 126 11.26 8.52 1.49
C ALA A 126 11.80 7.17 0.97
N ILE A 127 12.25 7.12 -0.29
CA ILE A 127 12.90 5.94 -0.90
C ILE A 127 14.15 5.55 -0.11
N ALA A 128 15.03 6.50 0.20
CA ALA A 128 16.24 6.24 0.99
C ALA A 128 15.92 5.69 2.39
N GLN A 129 14.85 6.21 3.03
CA GLN A 129 14.40 5.71 4.33
C GLN A 129 13.90 4.27 4.26
N LEU A 130 13.24 3.85 3.18
CA LEU A 130 12.84 2.46 2.97
C LEU A 130 14.07 1.54 2.83
N LEU A 131 15.10 1.99 2.12
CA LEU A 131 16.31 1.22 1.83
C LEU A 131 17.34 1.20 2.97
N THR A 132 17.13 1.98 4.03
CA THR A 132 18.06 2.03 5.16
C THR A 132 17.98 0.74 5.97
N LEU A 133 19.11 0.04 6.10
CA LEU A 133 19.26 -1.17 6.92
C LEU A 133 18.76 -0.96 8.35
N ALA A 134 18.15 -2.00 8.94
CA ALA A 134 17.77 -2.05 10.35
C ALA A 134 18.99 -2.13 11.27
#